data_AF-A0A662IJR1-F1
#
_entry.id   AF-A0A662IJR1-F1
#
_cell.length_a   1.000
_cell.length_b   1.000
_cell.length_c   1.000
_cell.angle_alpha   90.00
_cell.angle_beta   90.00
_cell.angle_gamma   90.00
#
_symmetry.space_group_name_H-M   'P 1'
#
loop_
_entity.id
_entity.type
_entity.pdbx_description
1 polymer ?
#
loop_
_entity_poly.entity_id
_entity_poly.type
_entity_poly.pdbx_seq_one_letter_code
_entity_poly.pdbx_strand_id
1 'polypeptide(L)'
;MWCLLLAICGPLAVVRQWLEKFAIWLVYLSSAWITFNIIQTGVPLSSSTSNLAAILLGLDLVIAMPISWMPLISDYNRFAEHPRKGFIGTFVSYTIANTWFYGMGAALALLYPQESIVYSIALLMLGGLAILGILVDETDNAFADIYSSAVSLQNIFPQIKQWKFALAVTAISLILAYTIPIAQYENFLLLIGASFVPLFGVMFADYFIVKKGVYRIKEFYEDAPKLSISAVISWLIGFIIYYLMAYVFVELSVGATLPSLISSFITYSVIGKLTRR
;
A
#
# COMPACT_ATOMS: atom_id res chain seq x y z
N MET A 1 2.46 -3.36 21.46
CA MET A 1 1.72 -2.84 22.64
C MET A 1 1.33 -1.37 22.47
N TRP A 2 2.26 -0.47 22.13
CA TRP A 2 1.96 0.96 21.93
C TRP A 2 0.88 1.20 20.86
N CYS A 3 1.01 0.57 19.68
CA CYS A 3 0.02 0.69 18.59
C CYS A 3 -1.39 0.21 18.98
N LEU A 4 -1.50 -0.81 19.85
CA LEU A 4 -2.78 -1.28 20.39
C LEU A 4 -3.42 -0.24 21.32
N LEU A 5 -2.63 0.41 22.17
CA LEU A 5 -3.13 1.48 23.04
C LEU A 5 -3.63 2.65 22.20
N LEU A 6 -2.88 3.05 21.17
CA LEU A 6 -3.31 4.05 20.19
C LEU A 6 -4.61 3.61 19.50
N ALA A 7 -4.73 2.33 19.11
CA ALA A 7 -5.92 1.75 18.48
C ALA A 7 -7.16 1.86 19.36
N ILE A 8 -6.99 1.68 20.68
CA ILE A 8 -8.09 1.76 21.65
C ILE A 8 -8.44 3.22 21.98
N CYS A 9 -7.46 4.12 22.08
CA CYS A 9 -7.68 5.55 22.34
C CYS A 9 -8.33 6.27 21.15
N GLY A 10 -8.17 5.73 19.94
CA GLY A 10 -8.86 6.18 18.74
C GLY A 10 -8.12 7.28 17.94
N PRO A 11 -8.48 7.44 16.66
CA PRO A 11 -7.68 8.17 15.67
C PRO A 11 -7.54 9.67 15.95
N LEU A 12 -8.55 10.31 16.54
CA LEU A 12 -8.52 11.75 16.82
C LEU A 12 -7.44 12.14 17.86
N ALA A 13 -7.17 11.27 18.83
CA ALA A 13 -6.13 11.52 19.83
C ALA A 13 -4.73 11.33 19.22
N VAL A 14 -4.55 10.29 18.42
CA VAL A 14 -3.29 9.98 17.74
C VAL A 14 -2.92 11.08 16.75
N VAL A 15 -3.85 11.50 15.90
CA VAL A 15 -3.58 12.51 14.87
C VAL A 15 -3.24 13.87 15.48
N ARG A 16 -4.10 14.39 16.37
CA ARG A 16 -3.97 15.77 16.89
C ARG A 16 -2.88 15.97 17.94
N GLN A 17 -2.55 14.93 18.72
CA GLN A 17 -1.62 15.06 19.84
C GLN A 17 -0.26 14.44 19.55
N TRP A 18 -0.17 13.45 18.67
CA TRP A 18 1.07 12.74 18.37
C TRP A 18 1.61 13.06 16.98
N LEU A 19 0.81 12.80 15.93
CA LEU A 19 1.27 12.91 14.55
C LEU A 19 1.55 14.35 14.11
N GLU A 20 0.55 15.22 14.22
CA GLU A 20 0.65 16.61 13.74
C GLU A 20 1.72 17.43 14.47
N LYS A 21 1.99 17.10 15.73
CA LYS A 21 2.86 17.90 16.60
C LYS A 21 4.29 17.39 16.66
N PHE A 22 4.51 16.09 16.49
CA PHE A 22 5.78 15.47 16.84
C PHE A 22 6.30 14.52 15.76
N ALA A 23 5.56 13.47 15.41
CA ALA A 23 6.08 12.39 14.58
C ALA A 23 6.54 12.86 13.19
N ILE A 24 5.75 13.71 12.51
CA ILE A 24 6.09 14.22 11.16
C ILE A 24 7.42 14.98 11.15
N TRP A 25 7.66 15.81 12.16
CA TRP A 25 8.91 16.57 12.26
C TRP A 25 10.10 15.66 12.52
N LEU A 26 9.89 14.61 13.32
CA LEU A 26 10.92 13.62 13.62
C LEU A 26 11.33 12.88 12.34
N VAL A 27 10.37 12.49 11.50
CA VAL A 27 10.62 11.86 10.20
C VAL A 27 11.39 12.77 9.27
N TYR A 28 10.97 14.03 9.15
CA TYR A 28 11.70 14.95 8.28
C TYR A 28 13.13 15.16 8.74
N LEU A 29 13.37 15.27 10.05
CA LEU A 29 14.71 15.40 10.61
C LEU A 29 15.54 14.12 10.38
N SER A 30 14.99 12.93 10.65
CA SER A 30 15.70 11.67 10.46
C SER A 30 16.01 11.42 8.99
N SER A 31 15.05 11.61 8.09
CA SER A 31 15.22 11.42 6.64
C SER A 31 16.19 12.44 6.04
N ALA A 32 16.12 13.72 6.43
CA ALA A 32 17.07 14.72 6.00
C ALA A 32 18.49 14.40 6.50
N TRP A 33 18.61 13.95 7.75
CA TRP A 33 19.88 13.55 8.33
C TRP A 33 20.51 12.35 7.63
N ILE A 34 19.73 11.30 7.35
CA ILE A 34 20.19 10.13 6.59
C ILE A 34 20.62 10.56 5.19
N THR A 35 19.81 11.38 4.51
CA THR A 35 20.12 11.91 3.18
C THR A 35 21.44 12.67 3.18
N PHE A 36 21.66 13.52 4.18
CA PHE A 36 22.91 14.25 4.35
C PHE A 36 24.12 13.32 4.51
N ASN A 37 24.00 12.30 5.36
CA ASN A 37 25.08 11.31 5.55
C ASN A 37 25.37 10.53 4.27
N ILE A 38 24.34 10.12 3.51
CA ILE A 38 24.52 9.44 2.21
C ILE A 38 25.29 10.33 1.24
N ILE A 39 24.94 11.62 1.16
CA ILE A 39 25.63 12.58 0.29
C ILE A 39 27.09 12.76 0.72
N GLN A 40 27.37 12.84 2.02
CA GLN A 40 28.73 12.98 2.55
C GLN A 40 29.59 11.74 2.27
N THR A 41 29.04 10.54 2.44
CA THR A 41 29.75 9.28 2.17
C THR A 41 30.04 9.12 0.68
N GLY A 42 29.16 9.61 -0.18
CA GLY A 42 29.28 9.53 -1.63
C GLY A 42 28.85 8.17 -2.17
N VAL A 43 27.75 8.13 -2.93
CA VAL A 43 27.22 6.89 -3.51
C VAL A 43 28.12 6.44 -4.66
N PRO A 44 28.61 5.19 -4.68
CA PRO A 44 29.41 4.69 -5.79
C PRO A 44 28.59 4.70 -7.09
N LEU A 45 29.17 5.22 -8.18
CA LEU A 45 28.59 5.09 -9.50
C LEU A 45 28.72 3.63 -9.97
N SER A 46 27.68 2.83 -9.77
CA SER A 46 27.58 1.48 -10.33
C SER A 46 26.97 1.53 -11.73
N SER A 47 27.73 1.12 -12.75
CA SER A 47 27.19 0.86 -14.09
C SER A 47 26.55 -0.53 -14.14
N SER A 48 25.42 -0.72 -13.47
CA SER A 48 24.65 -1.96 -13.61
C SER A 48 23.76 -1.88 -14.84
N THR A 49 24.00 -2.74 -15.84
CA THR A 49 23.04 -2.98 -16.92
C THR A 49 21.88 -3.80 -16.39
N SER A 50 20.78 -3.14 -16.01
CA SER A 50 19.52 -3.80 -15.67
C SER A 50 18.79 -4.24 -16.94
N ASN A 51 18.34 -5.49 -17.00
CA ASN A 51 17.47 -5.95 -18.08
C ASN A 51 16.04 -5.39 -17.91
N LEU A 52 15.26 -5.40 -18.99
CA LEU A 52 13.89 -4.87 -19.00
C LEU A 52 12.98 -5.59 -17.99
N ALA A 53 13.14 -6.91 -17.85
CA ALA A 53 12.37 -7.72 -16.90
C ALA A 53 12.55 -7.25 -15.45
N ALA A 54 13.79 -7.00 -15.01
CA ALA A 54 14.08 -6.51 -13.65
C ALA A 54 13.51 -5.10 -13.42
N ILE A 55 13.55 -4.22 -14.43
CA ILE A 55 12.96 -2.88 -14.34
C ILE A 55 11.44 -2.99 -14.16
N LEU A 56 10.78 -3.86 -14.92
CA LEU A 56 9.33 -4.04 -14.84
C LEU A 56 8.88 -4.74 -13.55
N LEU A 57 9.65 -5.70 -13.05
CA LEU A 57 9.42 -6.28 -11.73
C LEU A 57 9.54 -5.21 -10.63
N GLY A 58 10.58 -4.37 -10.70
CA GLY A 58 10.74 -3.23 -9.79
C GLY A 58 9.54 -2.27 -9.89
N LEU A 59 9.04 -2.01 -11.09
CA LEU A 59 7.85 -1.20 -11.30
C LEU A 59 6.60 -1.84 -10.68
N ASP A 60 6.40 -3.14 -10.85
CA ASP A 60 5.28 -3.87 -10.22
C ASP A 60 5.33 -3.79 -8.70
N LEU A 61 6.51 -3.95 -8.09
CA LEU A 61 6.72 -3.81 -6.64
C LEU A 61 6.44 -2.39 -6.14
N VAL A 62 6.92 -1.37 -6.87
CA VAL A 62 6.66 0.04 -6.56
C VAL A 62 5.19 0.39 -6.68
N ILE A 63 4.44 -0.24 -7.60
CA ILE A 63 3.01 -0.04 -7.76
C ILE A 63 2.18 -0.80 -6.71
N ALA A 64 2.59 -2.01 -6.34
CA ALA A 64 1.86 -2.84 -5.39
C ALA A 64 1.67 -2.17 -4.03
N MET A 65 2.70 -1.45 -3.55
CA MET A 65 2.67 -0.75 -2.26
C MET A 65 1.54 0.31 -2.19
N PRO A 66 1.51 1.38 -3.02
CA PRO A 66 0.45 2.40 -3.00
C PRO A 66 -0.95 1.84 -3.23
N ILE A 67 -1.06 0.80 -4.06
CA ILE A 67 -2.36 0.24 -4.44
C ILE A 67 -3.09 -0.35 -3.23
N SER A 68 -2.38 -0.89 -2.24
CA SER A 68 -3.01 -1.36 -1.00
C SER A 68 -3.67 -0.23 -0.17
N TRP A 69 -3.16 1.01 -0.31
CA TRP A 69 -3.62 2.20 0.40
C TRP A 69 -4.71 2.97 -0.34
N MET A 70 -5.08 2.57 -1.56
CA MET A 70 -6.11 3.26 -2.34
C MET A 70 -7.47 3.40 -1.64
N PRO A 71 -8.01 2.40 -0.92
CA PRO A 71 -9.26 2.57 -0.17
C PRO A 71 -9.16 3.71 0.85
N LEU A 72 -8.03 3.81 1.55
CA LEU A 72 -7.77 4.87 2.51
C LEU A 72 -7.71 6.25 1.84
N ILE A 73 -7.06 6.35 0.67
CA ILE A 73 -7.04 7.58 -0.13
C ILE A 73 -8.45 8.01 -0.50
N SER A 74 -9.35 7.06 -0.81
CA SER A 74 -10.75 7.38 -1.11
C SER A 74 -11.51 7.93 0.10
N ASP A 75 -11.23 7.42 1.31
CA ASP A 75 -11.81 7.90 2.57
C ASP A 75 -11.37 9.33 2.92
N TYR A 76 -10.13 9.71 2.60
CA TYR A 76 -9.67 11.08 2.79
C TYR A 76 -10.19 12.02 1.70
N ASN A 77 -10.18 11.59 0.44
CA ASN A 77 -10.62 12.42 -0.68
C ASN A 77 -12.11 12.76 -0.66
N ARG A 78 -12.95 12.01 0.08
CA ARG A 78 -14.38 12.38 0.26
C ARG A 78 -14.59 13.74 0.93
N PHE A 79 -13.58 14.22 1.67
CA PHE A 79 -13.59 15.52 2.33
C PHE A 79 -12.91 16.62 1.50
N ALA A 80 -12.38 16.30 0.32
CA ALA A 80 -11.77 17.29 -0.54
C ALA A 80 -12.84 18.24 -1.12
N GLU A 81 -12.61 19.54 -1.00
CA GLU A 81 -13.51 20.57 -1.56
C GLU A 81 -13.70 20.42 -3.08
N HIS A 82 -12.63 20.01 -3.78
CA HIS A 82 -12.63 19.83 -5.22
C HIS A 82 -11.86 18.56 -5.63
N PRO A 83 -12.44 17.67 -6.48
CA PRO A 83 -11.80 16.43 -6.91
C PRO A 83 -10.43 16.64 -7.53
N ARG A 84 -10.26 17.70 -8.35
CA ARG A 84 -8.98 18.03 -8.98
C ARG A 84 -7.91 18.43 -7.97
N LYS A 85 -8.27 19.19 -6.93
CA LYS A 85 -7.32 19.59 -5.88
C LYS A 85 -6.91 18.39 -5.05
N GLY A 86 -7.86 17.51 -4.70
CA GLY A 86 -7.59 16.24 -4.02
C GLY A 86 -6.61 15.37 -4.81
N PHE A 87 -6.90 15.14 -6.09
CA PHE A 87 -6.03 14.37 -6.99
C PHE A 87 -4.60 14.94 -7.08
N ILE A 88 -4.45 16.25 -7.36
CA ILE A 88 -3.12 16.86 -7.50
C ILE A 88 -2.37 16.83 -6.18
N GLY A 89 -3.06 17.11 -5.07
CA GLY A 89 -2.48 17.06 -3.73
C GLY A 89 -1.91 15.68 -3.42
N THR A 90 -2.71 14.62 -3.61
CA THR A 90 -2.27 13.24 -3.41
C THR A 90 -1.16 12.85 -4.38
N PHE A 91 -1.30 13.15 -5.67
CA PHE A 91 -0.31 12.75 -6.68
C PHE A 91 1.06 13.37 -6.39
N VAL A 92 1.12 14.69 -6.21
CA VAL A 92 2.39 15.41 -6.02
C VAL A 92 3.05 15.03 -4.70
N SER A 93 2.30 15.00 -3.59
CA SER A 93 2.88 14.66 -2.29
C SER A 93 3.42 13.23 -2.26
N TYR A 94 2.66 12.29 -2.82
CA TYR A 94 3.03 10.89 -2.85
C TYR A 94 4.22 10.64 -3.76
N THR A 95 4.28 11.25 -4.94
CA THR A 95 5.43 11.16 -5.84
C THR A 95 6.69 11.71 -5.18
N ILE A 96 6.63 12.90 -4.59
CA ILE A 96 7.81 13.51 -3.94
C ILE A 96 8.31 12.63 -2.79
N ALA A 97 7.41 12.18 -1.91
CA ALA A 97 7.78 11.33 -0.78
C ALA A 97 8.38 10.00 -1.26
N ASN A 98 7.70 9.27 -2.15
CA ASN A 98 8.19 7.96 -2.59
C ASN A 98 9.51 8.07 -3.37
N THR A 99 9.67 9.07 -4.24
CA THR A 99 10.94 9.27 -4.94
C THR A 99 12.09 9.52 -3.96
N TRP A 100 11.86 10.31 -2.91
CA TRP A 100 12.87 10.55 -1.89
C TRP A 100 13.23 9.28 -1.11
N PHE A 101 12.26 8.57 -0.55
CA PHE A 101 12.51 7.38 0.26
C PHE A 101 13.06 6.20 -0.56
N TYR A 102 12.56 5.96 -1.78
CA TYR A 102 13.13 4.96 -2.68
C TYR A 102 14.56 5.32 -3.10
N GLY A 103 14.82 6.60 -3.39
CA GLY A 103 16.18 7.07 -3.69
C GLY A 103 17.14 6.85 -2.53
N MET A 104 16.70 7.14 -1.30
CA MET A 104 17.46 6.90 -0.08
C MET A 104 17.73 5.40 0.13
N GLY A 105 16.70 4.55 -0.02
CA GLY A 105 16.84 3.10 0.08
C GLY A 105 17.79 2.50 -0.97
N ALA A 106 17.67 2.96 -2.22
CA ALA A 106 18.57 2.55 -3.30
C ALA A 106 20.02 2.98 -3.03
N ALA A 107 20.24 4.21 -2.56
CA ALA A 107 21.57 4.70 -2.22
C ALA A 107 22.20 3.88 -1.07
N LEU A 108 21.42 3.57 -0.03
CA LEU A 108 21.89 2.72 1.08
C LEU A 108 22.22 1.30 0.63
N ALA A 109 21.41 0.73 -0.27
CA ALA A 109 21.67 -0.59 -0.85
C ALA A 109 22.96 -0.62 -1.69
N LEU A 110 23.31 0.49 -2.36
CA LEU A 110 24.58 0.62 -3.09
C LEU A 110 25.79 0.82 -2.15
N LEU A 111 25.61 1.57 -1.06
CA LEU A 111 26.67 1.81 -0.07
C LEU A 111 26.99 0.58 0.77
N TYR A 112 25.97 -0.22 1.11
CA TYR A 112 26.07 -1.38 2.00
C TYR A 112 25.34 -2.59 1.42
N PRO A 113 25.84 -3.20 0.32
CA PRO A 113 25.11 -4.19 -0.46
C PRO A 113 24.86 -5.53 0.25
N GLN A 114 25.60 -5.83 1.31
CA GLN A 114 25.48 -7.07 2.08
C GLN A 114 24.66 -6.90 3.36
N GLU A 115 24.21 -5.68 3.64
CA GLU A 115 23.55 -5.34 4.89
C GLU A 115 22.06 -5.10 4.67
N SER A 116 21.28 -5.37 5.72
CA SER A 116 19.87 -4.95 5.73
C SER A 116 19.77 -3.43 5.76
N ILE A 117 18.73 -2.85 5.15
CA ILE A 117 18.51 -1.39 5.14
C ILE A 117 18.56 -0.79 6.55
N VAL A 118 17.96 -1.46 7.53
CA VAL A 118 17.98 -1.01 8.93
C VAL A 118 19.40 -0.94 9.48
N TYR A 119 20.22 -1.94 9.21
CA TYR A 119 21.61 -1.95 9.63
C TYR A 119 22.45 -0.93 8.86
N SER A 120 22.21 -0.75 7.56
CA SER A 120 22.83 0.29 6.74
C SER A 120 22.60 1.69 7.31
N ILE A 121 21.40 1.97 7.82
CA ILE A 121 21.10 3.23 8.52
C ILE A 121 21.89 3.30 9.84
N ALA A 122 21.97 2.20 10.60
CA ALA A 122 22.65 2.16 11.89
C ALA A 122 24.16 2.49 11.79
N LEU A 123 24.78 2.15 10.66
CA LEU A 123 26.19 2.43 10.37
C LEU A 123 26.48 3.92 10.10
N LEU A 124 25.45 4.72 9.79
CA LEU A 124 25.61 6.16 9.58
C LEU A 124 25.90 6.88 10.91
N MET A 125 26.48 8.07 10.83
CA MET A 125 26.69 8.89 12.01
C MET A 125 25.34 9.24 12.65
N LEU A 126 25.19 8.95 13.95
CA LEU A 126 23.91 9.07 14.67
C LEU A 126 22.77 8.21 14.06
N GLY A 127 23.10 7.17 13.30
CA GLY A 127 22.15 6.27 12.65
C GLY A 127 21.15 5.62 13.62
N GLY A 128 21.61 5.25 14.82
CA GLY A 128 20.74 4.72 15.87
C GLY A 128 19.62 5.69 16.30
N LEU A 129 19.91 7.00 16.38
CA LEU A 129 18.89 8.01 16.67
C LEU A 129 17.92 8.17 15.50
N ALA A 130 18.41 8.09 14.27
CA ALA A 130 17.56 8.14 13.08
C ALA A 130 16.61 6.93 13.03
N ILE A 131 17.08 5.73 13.37
CA ILE A 131 16.25 4.52 13.47
C ILE A 131 15.18 4.66 14.55
N LEU A 132 15.52 5.19 15.73
CA LEU A 132 14.50 5.46 16.76
C LEU A 132 13.43 6.42 16.25
N GLY A 133 13.84 7.42 15.46
CA GLY A 133 12.93 8.34 14.81
C GLY A 133 11.99 7.68 13.81
N ILE A 134 12.52 6.82 12.94
CA ILE A 134 11.73 6.03 11.98
C ILE A 134 10.81 5.05 12.72
N LEU A 135 11.28 4.43 13.81
CA LEU A 135 10.47 3.51 14.60
C LEU A 135 9.29 4.22 15.27
N VAL A 136 9.48 5.48 15.67
CA VAL A 136 8.38 6.34 16.15
C VAL A 136 7.39 6.63 15.03
N ASP A 137 7.86 6.88 13.80
CA ASP A 137 7.00 7.06 12.64
C ASP A 137 6.14 5.82 12.42
N GLU A 138 6.76 4.66 12.20
CA GLU A 138 6.07 3.39 11.87
C GLU A 138 5.00 2.94 12.87
N THR A 139 4.99 3.51 14.09
CA THR A 139 3.88 3.26 15.02
C THR A 139 2.53 3.76 14.52
N ASP A 140 2.49 4.77 13.66
CA ASP A 140 1.25 5.33 13.12
C ASP A 140 0.60 4.43 12.06
N ASN A 141 1.40 3.89 11.13
CA ASN A 141 0.99 2.94 10.10
C ASN A 141 0.47 1.67 10.76
N ALA A 142 1.25 1.10 11.69
CA ALA A 142 0.85 -0.09 12.43
C ALA A 142 -0.44 0.15 13.24
N PHE A 143 -0.62 1.33 13.84
CA PHE A 143 -1.86 1.71 14.49
C PHE A 143 -3.03 1.78 13.50
N ALA A 144 -2.85 2.44 12.36
CA ALA A 144 -3.88 2.64 11.34
C ALA A 144 -4.38 1.29 10.79
N ASP A 145 -3.47 0.35 10.53
CA ASP A 145 -3.80 -0.99 10.04
C ASP A 145 -4.60 -1.80 11.07
N ILE A 146 -4.17 -1.79 12.33
CA ILE A 146 -4.89 -2.47 13.42
C ILE A 146 -6.29 -1.87 13.58
N TYR A 147 -6.39 -0.54 13.60
CA TYR A 147 -7.65 0.16 13.78
C TYR A 147 -8.61 -0.09 12.61
N SER A 148 -8.14 0.06 11.37
CA SER A 148 -8.91 -0.15 10.15
C SER A 148 -9.41 -1.58 10.02
N SER A 149 -8.55 -2.57 10.34
CA SER A 149 -8.94 -3.98 10.39
C SER A 149 -9.99 -4.25 11.45
N ALA A 150 -9.85 -3.64 12.63
CA ALA A 150 -10.82 -3.79 13.71
C ALA A 150 -12.20 -3.19 13.38
N VAL A 151 -12.25 -2.02 12.73
CA VAL A 151 -13.50 -1.40 12.25
C VAL A 151 -14.13 -2.27 11.16
N SER A 152 -13.33 -2.78 10.22
CA SER A 152 -13.81 -3.66 9.15
C SER A 152 -14.45 -4.93 9.72
N LEU A 153 -13.82 -5.56 10.72
CA LEU A 153 -14.40 -6.72 11.42
C LEU A 153 -15.66 -6.36 12.21
N GLN A 154 -15.71 -5.17 12.80
CA GLN A 154 -16.89 -4.70 13.53
C GLN A 154 -18.09 -4.46 12.60
N ASN A 155 -17.86 -4.01 11.36
CA ASN A 155 -18.92 -3.89 10.36
C ASN A 155 -19.53 -5.26 9.99
N ILE A 156 -18.71 -6.32 10.01
CA ILE A 156 -19.18 -7.70 9.77
C ILE A 156 -19.87 -8.27 11.01
N PHE A 157 -19.33 -8.00 12.20
CA PHE A 157 -19.78 -8.56 13.47
C PHE A 157 -20.11 -7.45 14.49
N PRO A 158 -21.24 -6.72 14.31
CA PRO A 158 -21.54 -5.50 15.07
C PRO A 158 -21.77 -5.72 16.57
N GLN A 159 -22.04 -6.97 16.97
CA GLN A 159 -22.30 -7.33 18.36
C GLN A 159 -21.04 -7.36 19.23
N ILE A 160 -19.85 -7.38 18.62
CA ILE A 160 -18.58 -7.49 19.33
C ILE A 160 -17.97 -6.09 19.50
N LYS A 161 -17.49 -5.78 20.71
CA LYS A 161 -16.81 -4.52 21.01
C LYS A 161 -15.50 -4.40 20.20
N GLN A 162 -15.30 -3.28 19.53
CA GLN A 162 -14.15 -2.99 18.65
C GLN A 162 -12.79 -3.33 19.26
N TRP A 163 -12.55 -2.99 20.54
CA TRP A 163 -11.26 -3.23 21.19
C TRP A 163 -10.85 -4.71 21.20
N LYS A 164 -11.81 -5.65 21.18
CA LYS A 164 -11.52 -7.08 21.09
C LYS A 164 -10.97 -7.45 19.72
N PHE A 165 -11.48 -6.84 18.65
CA PHE A 165 -10.92 -7.01 17.32
C PHE A 165 -9.53 -6.38 17.20
N ALA A 166 -9.34 -5.17 17.76
CA ALA A 166 -8.01 -4.54 17.78
C ALA A 166 -6.98 -5.43 18.50
N LEU A 167 -7.35 -6.03 19.64
CA LEU A 167 -6.49 -6.98 20.37
C LEU A 167 -6.19 -8.23 19.53
N ALA A 168 -7.22 -8.84 18.92
CA ALA A 168 -7.06 -10.04 18.10
C ALA A 168 -6.16 -9.80 16.88
N VAL A 169 -6.39 -8.70 16.15
CA VAL A 169 -5.57 -8.29 15.01
C VAL A 169 -4.13 -8.05 15.46
N THR A 170 -3.92 -7.32 16.56
CA THR A 170 -2.57 -7.09 17.11
C THR A 170 -1.85 -8.41 17.42
N ALA A 171 -2.54 -9.35 18.07
CA ALA A 171 -1.96 -10.65 18.41
C ALA A 171 -1.58 -11.45 17.16
N ILE A 172 -2.46 -11.48 16.15
CA ILE A 172 -2.19 -12.15 14.87
C ILE A 172 -1.02 -11.50 14.15
N SER A 173 -1.01 -10.16 14.04
CA SER A 173 0.09 -9.41 13.42
C SER A 173 1.43 -9.66 14.12
N LEU A 174 1.45 -9.77 15.45
CA LEU A 174 2.67 -10.08 16.19
C LEU A 174 3.18 -11.50 15.90
N ILE A 175 2.27 -12.48 15.82
CA ILE A 175 2.63 -13.86 15.44
C ILE A 175 3.19 -13.86 14.01
N LEU A 176 2.52 -13.21 13.06
CA LEU A 176 2.98 -13.15 11.67
C LEU A 176 4.32 -12.42 11.53
N ALA A 177 4.52 -11.32 12.25
CA ALA A 177 5.79 -10.60 12.26
C ALA A 177 6.95 -11.44 12.80
N TYR A 178 6.67 -12.37 13.73
CA TYR A 178 7.67 -13.30 14.25
C TYR A 178 7.93 -14.50 13.32
N THR A 179 6.91 -14.98 12.60
CA THR A 179 6.99 -16.22 11.82
C THR A 179 7.33 -16.02 10.36
N ILE A 180 6.95 -14.89 9.75
CA ILE A 180 7.19 -14.62 8.33
C ILE A 180 8.60 -14.06 8.15
N PRO A 181 9.49 -14.75 7.41
CA PRO A 181 10.83 -14.25 7.16
C PRO A 181 10.79 -13.02 6.24
N ILE A 182 11.57 -12.00 6.57
CA ILE A 182 11.67 -10.77 5.78
C ILE A 182 12.10 -11.02 4.33
N ALA A 183 12.82 -12.12 4.07
CA ALA A 183 13.20 -12.55 2.73
C ALA A 183 12.00 -12.85 1.80
N GLN A 184 10.81 -13.10 2.37
CA GLN A 184 9.57 -13.34 1.61
C GLN A 184 8.75 -12.05 1.40
N TYR A 185 9.26 -10.90 1.83
CA TYR A 185 8.55 -9.62 1.74
C TYR A 185 8.23 -9.24 0.29
N GLU A 186 9.15 -9.50 -0.64
CA GLU A 186 8.93 -9.27 -2.07
C GLU A 186 7.74 -10.09 -2.60
N ASN A 187 7.70 -11.40 -2.29
CA ASN A 187 6.60 -12.27 -2.68
C ASN A 187 5.26 -11.82 -2.08
N PHE A 188 5.29 -11.32 -0.85
CA PHE A 188 4.11 -10.76 -0.20
C PHE A 188 3.62 -9.48 -0.90
N LEU A 189 4.52 -8.57 -1.28
CA LEU A 189 4.17 -7.37 -2.06
C LEU A 189 3.56 -7.73 -3.41
N LEU A 190 4.13 -8.70 -4.11
CA LEU A 190 3.56 -9.20 -5.37
C LEU A 190 2.17 -9.81 -5.18
N LEU A 191 1.91 -10.52 -4.08
CA LEU A 191 0.59 -11.05 -3.75
C LEU A 191 -0.43 -9.94 -3.45
N ILE A 192 -0.01 -8.86 -2.78
CA ILE A 192 -0.82 -7.65 -2.61
C ILE A 192 -1.16 -7.06 -3.98
N GLY A 193 -0.17 -6.91 -4.86
CA GLY A 193 -0.38 -6.46 -6.23
C GLY A 193 -1.39 -7.34 -6.97
N ALA A 194 -1.20 -8.66 -6.93
CA ALA A 194 -2.10 -9.64 -7.53
C ALA A 194 -3.54 -9.54 -7.04
N SER A 195 -3.73 -9.17 -5.78
CA SER A 195 -5.05 -9.07 -5.16
C SER A 195 -5.74 -7.74 -5.47
N PHE A 196 -5.03 -6.62 -5.31
CA PHE A 196 -5.66 -5.29 -5.38
C PHE A 196 -5.68 -4.70 -6.79
N VAL A 197 -4.65 -4.92 -7.61
CA VAL A 197 -4.60 -4.40 -8.98
C VAL A 197 -5.84 -4.80 -9.82
N PRO A 198 -6.24 -6.08 -9.90
CA PRO A 198 -7.40 -6.46 -10.68
C PRO A 198 -8.72 -6.03 -10.03
N LEU A 199 -8.75 -5.85 -8.71
CA LEU A 199 -9.92 -5.30 -8.01
C LEU A 199 -10.22 -3.88 -8.51
N PHE A 200 -9.18 -3.08 -8.71
CA PHE A 200 -9.34 -1.74 -9.31
C PHE A 200 -9.66 -1.78 -10.80
N GLY A 201 -9.18 -2.77 -11.55
CA GLY A 201 -9.63 -3.01 -12.91
C GLY A 201 -11.15 -3.21 -12.99
N VAL A 202 -11.71 -4.04 -12.10
CA VAL A 202 -13.17 -4.22 -11.97
C VAL A 202 -13.86 -2.91 -11.56
N MET A 203 -13.34 -2.20 -10.56
CA MET A 203 -13.92 -0.94 -10.09
C MET A 203 -13.97 0.13 -11.20
N PHE A 204 -12.89 0.28 -11.96
CA PHE A 204 -12.83 1.22 -13.09
C PHE A 204 -13.78 0.83 -14.21
N ALA A 205 -13.92 -0.47 -14.51
CA ALA A 205 -14.88 -0.95 -15.49
C ALA A 205 -16.32 -0.67 -15.05
N ASP A 206 -16.64 -0.93 -13.78
CA ASP A 206 -17.96 -0.62 -13.23
C ASP A 206 -18.25 0.89 -13.35
N TYR A 207 -17.34 1.72 -12.86
CA TYR A 207 -17.53 3.17 -12.82
C TYR A 207 -17.59 3.80 -14.22
N PHE A 208 -16.59 3.58 -15.08
CA PHE A 208 -16.50 4.30 -16.35
C PHE A 208 -17.32 3.67 -17.48
N ILE A 209 -17.46 2.34 -17.51
CA ILE A 209 -18.05 1.64 -18.65
C ILE A 209 -19.47 1.17 -18.37
N VAL A 210 -19.69 0.46 -17.26
CA VAL A 210 -20.97 -0.18 -16.96
C VAL A 210 -21.98 0.84 -16.43
N LYS A 211 -21.59 1.62 -15.42
CA LYS A 211 -22.43 2.59 -14.69
C LYS A 211 -22.28 4.03 -15.19
N LYS A 212 -21.16 4.35 -15.85
CA LYS A 212 -20.84 5.68 -16.38
C LYS A 212 -20.91 6.79 -15.32
N GLY A 213 -20.45 6.49 -14.11
CA GLY A 213 -20.44 7.41 -12.98
C GLY A 213 -21.80 7.66 -12.33
N VAL A 214 -22.87 7.00 -12.78
CA VAL A 214 -24.22 7.17 -12.24
C VAL A 214 -24.54 6.05 -11.26
N TYR A 215 -24.64 6.41 -9.98
CA TYR A 215 -25.01 5.50 -8.90
C TYR A 215 -26.22 6.04 -8.14
N ARG A 216 -27.16 5.16 -7.80
CA ARG A 216 -28.23 5.47 -6.83
C ARG A 216 -27.76 5.02 -5.45
N ILE A 217 -28.04 5.82 -4.42
CA ILE A 217 -27.63 5.52 -3.04
C ILE A 217 -28.09 4.11 -2.61
N LYS A 218 -29.31 3.71 -3.01
CA LYS A 218 -29.86 2.37 -2.72
C LYS A 218 -28.99 1.21 -3.20
N GLU A 219 -28.20 1.41 -4.27
CA GLU A 219 -27.30 0.38 -4.83
C GLU A 219 -26.13 0.04 -3.89
N PHE A 220 -25.85 0.90 -2.90
CA PHE A 220 -24.85 0.64 -1.86
C PHE A 220 -25.44 0.05 -0.57
N TYR A 221 -26.78 -0.04 -0.47
CA TYR A 221 -27.48 -0.50 0.72
C TYR A 221 -28.53 -1.57 0.36
N GLU A 222 -29.79 -1.17 0.16
CA GLU A 222 -30.94 -2.07 -0.01
C GLU A 222 -30.82 -2.97 -1.25
N ASP A 223 -30.34 -2.40 -2.36
CA ASP A 223 -30.25 -3.07 -3.66
C ASP A 223 -28.86 -3.70 -3.90
N ALA A 224 -27.95 -3.62 -2.91
CA ALA A 224 -26.60 -4.13 -3.04
C ALA A 224 -26.62 -5.67 -3.10
N PRO A 225 -26.14 -6.30 -4.20
CA PRO A 225 -26.04 -7.74 -4.25
C PRO A 225 -25.03 -8.20 -3.20
N LYS A 226 -25.37 -9.24 -2.43
CA LYS A 226 -24.47 -9.84 -1.43
C LYS A 226 -23.12 -10.24 -2.03
N LEU A 227 -23.13 -10.69 -3.29
CA LEU A 227 -21.95 -11.05 -4.06
C LEU A 227 -22.21 -10.82 -5.55
N SER A 228 -21.33 -10.10 -6.23
CA SER A 228 -21.36 -10.00 -7.69
C SER A 228 -20.46 -11.08 -8.29
N ILE A 229 -21.05 -12.18 -8.76
CA ILE A 229 -20.31 -13.28 -9.40
C ILE A 229 -19.49 -12.76 -10.58
N SER A 230 -20.04 -11.84 -11.38
CA SER A 230 -19.34 -11.18 -12.49
C SER A 230 -18.08 -10.43 -12.04
N ALA A 231 -18.16 -9.72 -10.90
CA ALA A 231 -17.01 -9.01 -10.33
C ALA A 231 -15.95 -10.01 -9.82
N VAL A 232 -16.39 -11.05 -9.09
CA VAL A 232 -15.49 -12.08 -8.53
C VAL A 232 -14.75 -12.82 -9.64
N ILE A 233 -15.43 -13.24 -10.71
CA ILE A 233 -14.81 -13.93 -11.84
C ILE A 233 -13.80 -13.02 -12.55
N SER A 234 -14.17 -11.75 -12.80
CA SER A 234 -13.29 -10.79 -13.47
C SER A 234 -12.05 -10.47 -12.64
N TRP A 235 -12.23 -10.33 -11.33
CA TRP A 235 -11.13 -10.19 -10.38
C TRP A 235 -10.22 -11.42 -10.37
N LEU A 236 -10.79 -12.63 -10.30
CA LEU A 236 -10.04 -13.88 -10.27
C LEU A 236 -9.20 -14.09 -11.54
N ILE A 237 -9.75 -13.73 -12.70
CA ILE A 237 -9.01 -13.76 -13.98
C ILE A 237 -7.81 -12.81 -13.92
N GLY A 238 -8.01 -11.57 -13.47
CA GLY A 238 -6.92 -10.62 -13.32
C GLY A 238 -5.88 -11.05 -12.28
N PHE A 239 -6.32 -11.67 -11.18
CA PHE A 239 -5.44 -12.24 -10.15
C PHE A 239 -4.55 -13.34 -10.72
N ILE A 240 -5.15 -14.29 -11.45
CA ILE A 240 -4.42 -15.39 -12.09
C ILE A 240 -3.42 -14.84 -13.11
N ILE A 241 -3.81 -13.84 -13.91
CA ILE A 241 -2.90 -13.21 -14.88
C ILE A 241 -1.73 -12.52 -14.17
N TYR A 242 -1.99 -11.78 -13.08
CA TYR A 242 -0.91 -11.18 -12.31
C TYR A 242 0.05 -12.25 -11.80
N TYR A 243 -0.49 -13.30 -11.16
CA TYR A 243 0.30 -14.37 -10.61
C TYR A 243 1.15 -15.06 -11.69
N LEU A 244 0.55 -15.40 -12.83
CA LEU A 244 1.27 -16.02 -13.94
C LEU A 244 2.39 -15.11 -14.47
N MET A 245 2.15 -13.80 -14.62
CA MET A 245 3.17 -12.87 -15.11
C MET A 245 4.29 -12.64 -14.09
N ALA A 246 3.94 -12.51 -12.80
CA ALA A 246 4.89 -12.22 -11.72
C ALA A 246 5.75 -13.43 -11.32
N TYR A 247 5.24 -14.66 -11.46
CA TYR A 247 5.93 -15.85 -10.96
C TYR A 247 6.31 -16.88 -12.04
N VAL A 248 5.62 -16.92 -13.17
CA VAL A 248 5.81 -17.96 -14.20
C VAL A 248 6.43 -17.39 -15.47
N PHE A 249 5.92 -16.26 -15.96
CA PHE A 249 6.30 -15.65 -17.24
C PHE A 249 7.10 -14.35 -17.06
N VAL A 250 8.00 -14.33 -16.10
CA VAL A 250 8.81 -13.14 -15.77
C VAL A 250 9.67 -12.69 -16.96
N GLU A 251 10.12 -13.63 -17.80
CA GLU A 251 10.94 -13.37 -18.98
C GLU A 251 10.21 -12.60 -20.09
N LEU A 252 8.87 -12.62 -20.08
CA LEU A 252 8.06 -11.97 -21.11
C LEU A 252 8.25 -10.44 -21.13
N SER A 253 8.82 -9.87 -20.06
CA SER A 253 9.18 -8.45 -19.98
C SER A 253 8.00 -7.51 -20.27
N VAL A 254 6.81 -7.87 -19.77
CA VAL A 254 5.57 -7.07 -19.89
C VAL A 254 5.16 -6.44 -18.55
N GLY A 255 5.62 -6.99 -17.42
CA GLY A 255 5.13 -6.64 -16.08
C GLY A 255 3.76 -7.26 -15.80
N ALA A 256 3.44 -7.47 -14.53
CA ALA A 256 2.22 -8.14 -14.07
C ALA A 256 1.04 -7.16 -13.87
N THR A 257 1.33 -5.92 -13.49
CA THR A 257 0.30 -4.94 -13.09
C THR A 257 -0.64 -4.58 -14.23
N LEU A 258 -0.11 -4.13 -15.37
CA LEU A 258 -0.94 -3.66 -16.49
C LEU A 258 -1.79 -4.80 -17.10
N PRO A 259 -1.24 -5.99 -17.41
CA PRO A 259 -2.05 -7.10 -17.91
C PRO A 259 -3.17 -7.52 -16.96
N SER A 260 -2.90 -7.55 -15.65
CA SER A 260 -3.89 -7.89 -14.64
C SER A 260 -5.02 -6.87 -14.56
N LEU A 261 -4.68 -5.58 -14.56
CA LEU A 261 -5.66 -4.50 -14.52
C LEU A 261 -6.52 -4.48 -15.79
N ILE A 262 -5.89 -4.59 -16.96
CA ILE A 262 -6.59 -4.56 -18.25
C ILE A 262 -7.51 -5.77 -18.41
N SER A 263 -7.04 -6.96 -18.06
CA SER A 263 -7.84 -8.18 -18.19
C SER A 263 -9.10 -8.12 -17.31
N SER A 264 -8.95 -7.85 -16.02
CA SER A 264 -10.10 -7.70 -15.10
C SER A 264 -11.06 -6.58 -15.54
N PHE A 265 -10.54 -5.45 -16.02
CA PHE A 265 -11.34 -4.36 -16.58
C PHE A 265 -12.15 -4.79 -17.80
N ILE A 266 -11.52 -5.44 -18.77
CA ILE A 266 -12.18 -5.89 -20.01
C ILE A 266 -13.23 -6.95 -19.69
N THR A 267 -12.87 -7.96 -18.87
CA THR A 267 -13.78 -9.05 -18.55
C THR A 267 -15.03 -8.52 -17.84
N TYR A 268 -14.86 -7.62 -16.86
CA TYR A 268 -16.00 -7.02 -16.18
C TYR A 268 -16.84 -6.14 -17.10
N SER A 269 -16.20 -5.36 -17.98
CA SER A 269 -16.89 -4.53 -18.96
C SER A 269 -17.75 -5.35 -19.92
N VAL A 270 -17.28 -6.52 -20.35
CA VAL A 270 -18.01 -7.43 -21.23
C VAL A 270 -19.17 -8.08 -20.49
N ILE A 271 -18.91 -8.70 -19.34
CA ILE A 271 -19.95 -9.40 -18.57
C ILE A 271 -21.02 -8.40 -18.11
N GLY A 272 -20.63 -7.26 -17.54
CA GLY A 272 -21.53 -6.24 -17.00
C GLY A 272 -22.44 -5.62 -18.06
N LYS A 273 -21.98 -5.47 -19.31
CA LYS A 273 -22.83 -5.04 -20.43
C LYS A 273 -23.84 -6.11 -20.85
N LEU A 274 -23.45 -7.38 -20.78
CA LEU A 274 -24.33 -8.50 -21.12
C LEU A 274 -25.42 -8.72 -20.06
N THR A 275 -25.13 -8.50 -18.77
CA THR A 275 -26.09 -8.69 -17.68
C THR A 275 -27.05 -7.51 -17.48
N ARG A 276 -26.75 -6.34 -18.07
CA ARG A 276 -27.61 -5.13 -18.03
C ARG A 276 -28.59 -5.03 -19.20
N ARG A 277 -28.43 -5.86 -20.24
CA ARG A 277 -29.45 -6.03 -21.29
C ARG A 277 -30.56 -6.94 -20.78
#